data_AF-A0A951TB25-F1
#
_entry.id   AF-A0A951TB25-F1
#
_cell.length_a   1.000
_cell.length_b   1.000
_cell.length_c   1.000
_cell.angle_alpha   90.00
_cell.angle_beta   90.00
_cell.angle_gamma   90.00
#
_symmetry.space_group_name_H-M   'P 1'
#
loop_
_entity.id
_entity.type
_entity.pdbx_description
1 polymer ?
#
loop_
_entity_poly.entity_id
_entity_poly.type
_entity_poly.pdbx_seq_one_letter_code
_entity_poly.pdbx_strand_id
1 'polypeptide(L)'
;MNKNKYGLSRDIPEEVKRSVRQRCGFGCAVCGSAIYVYHHFAPEFSEAESHNPSGIVLLCPGCHGDIDKGLLSEETVNHSALHPKCQESGEAKKSLPLNPEGIIIKLGGNAIIGIPIIFRIFGRILLKVDAPESEDGPSRLTGYFYDNKEKETCIIINNELILKNNAWDITWVSNKVMIRNECKKIVFQAQFHLPKLFHIERLNMVYKGWRTTVDNDGTTKMYLPWIPGDHLWHSLNNITISGGNEAFRID
;
A
#
# COMPACT_ATOMS: atom_id res chain seq x y z
N MET A 1 -8.74 -29.15 9.69
CA MET A 1 -9.63 -28.62 10.74
C MET A 1 -9.32 -27.14 10.92
N ASN A 2 -10.31 -26.24 10.81
CA ASN A 2 -10.12 -24.78 10.92
C ASN A 2 -10.32 -24.23 12.35
N LYS A 3 -10.45 -25.13 13.33
CA LYS A 3 -10.66 -24.78 14.75
C LYS A 3 -9.60 -25.43 15.62
N ASN A 4 -9.23 -24.77 16.73
CA ASN A 4 -8.33 -25.34 17.74
C ASN A 4 -9.09 -26.26 18.73
N LYS A 5 -8.41 -26.74 19.78
CA LYS A 5 -8.98 -27.63 20.80
C LYS A 5 -10.12 -27.00 21.63
N TYR A 6 -10.22 -25.67 21.64
CA TYR A 6 -11.29 -24.91 22.28
C TYR A 6 -12.42 -24.51 21.32
N GLY A 7 -12.36 -24.95 20.06
CA GLY A 7 -13.35 -24.61 19.05
C GLY A 7 -13.18 -23.22 18.43
N LEU A 8 -12.12 -22.47 18.77
CA LEU A 8 -11.81 -21.16 18.20
C LEU A 8 -11.43 -21.31 16.72
N SER A 9 -12.11 -20.57 15.85
CA SER A 9 -11.83 -20.52 14.41
C SER A 9 -10.52 -19.78 14.12
N ARG A 10 -9.87 -20.05 12.99
CA ARG A 10 -8.77 -19.20 12.48
C ARG A 10 -9.23 -17.83 11.96
N ASP A 11 -10.54 -17.64 11.78
CA ASP A 11 -11.08 -16.36 11.33
C ASP A 11 -11.12 -15.33 12.46
N ILE A 12 -10.17 -14.41 12.43
CA ILE A 12 -10.06 -13.30 13.38
C ILE A 12 -11.09 -12.22 13.00
N PRO A 13 -11.92 -11.73 13.93
CA PRO A 13 -12.85 -10.63 13.67
C PRO A 13 -12.16 -9.37 13.14
N GLU A 14 -12.81 -8.63 12.24
CA GLU A 14 -12.19 -7.49 11.55
C GLU A 14 -11.82 -6.34 12.49
N GLU A 15 -12.57 -6.12 13.56
CA GLU A 15 -12.25 -5.15 14.60
C GLU A 15 -10.97 -5.50 15.36
N VAL A 16 -10.75 -6.79 15.66
CA VAL A 16 -9.53 -7.31 16.27
C VAL A 16 -8.36 -7.15 15.29
N LYS A 17 -8.53 -7.60 14.05
CA LYS A 17 -7.52 -7.47 13.00
C LYS A 17 -7.09 -6.00 12.83
N ARG A 18 -8.05 -5.06 12.75
CA ARG A 18 -7.75 -3.62 12.64
C ARG A 18 -6.98 -3.11 13.85
N SER A 19 -7.39 -3.46 15.05
CA SER A 19 -6.68 -3.06 16.27
C SER A 19 -5.22 -3.53 16.26
N VAL A 20 -4.98 -4.78 15.82
CA VAL A 20 -3.62 -5.33 15.69
C VAL A 20 -2.83 -4.58 14.62
N ARG A 21 -3.42 -4.31 13.44
CA ARG A 21 -2.76 -3.56 12.37
C ARG A 21 -2.35 -2.16 12.80
N GLN A 22 -3.27 -1.43 13.44
CA GLN A 22 -3.01 -0.09 13.96
C GLN A 22 -1.92 -0.13 15.02
N ARG A 23 -1.94 -1.08 15.97
CA ARG A 23 -0.88 -1.21 16.97
C ARG A 23 0.47 -1.51 16.33
N CYS A 24 0.53 -2.42 15.37
CA CYS A 24 1.79 -2.84 14.73
C CYS A 24 2.32 -1.86 13.68
N GLY A 25 1.60 -0.78 13.35
CA GLY A 25 2.01 0.17 12.31
C GLY A 25 1.84 -0.38 10.88
N PHE A 26 0.88 -1.28 10.68
CA PHE A 26 0.49 -1.83 9.36
C PHE A 26 1.53 -2.69 8.63
N GLY A 27 2.53 -3.20 9.35
CA GLY A 27 3.49 -4.15 8.81
C GLY A 27 4.03 -5.10 9.87
N CYS A 28 5.00 -5.92 9.49
CA CYS A 28 5.71 -6.82 10.37
C CYS A 28 6.33 -6.05 11.53
N ALA A 29 5.95 -6.39 12.75
CA ALA A 29 6.44 -5.75 13.95
C ALA A 29 7.94 -5.95 14.17
N VAL A 30 8.54 -6.98 13.57
CA VAL A 30 9.97 -7.30 13.73
C VAL A 30 10.84 -6.57 12.70
N CYS A 31 10.53 -6.71 11.41
CA CYS A 31 11.43 -6.27 10.34
C CYS A 31 10.90 -5.09 9.50
N GLY A 32 9.66 -4.65 9.70
CA GLY A 32 9.10 -3.52 8.95
C GLY A 32 8.50 -3.86 7.59
N SER A 33 8.42 -5.13 7.19
CA SER A 33 7.79 -5.54 5.92
C SER A 33 6.29 -5.18 5.89
N ALA A 34 5.83 -4.57 4.80
CA ALA A 34 4.41 -4.26 4.58
C ALA A 34 3.53 -5.49 4.34
N ILE A 35 4.15 -6.64 4.02
CA ILE A 35 3.44 -7.91 3.89
C ILE A 35 3.48 -8.62 5.25
N TYR A 36 2.30 -9.04 5.71
CA TYR A 36 2.12 -9.63 7.02
C TYR A 36 1.09 -10.77 7.04
N VAL A 37 1.17 -11.57 8.08
CA VAL A 37 0.19 -12.53 8.59
C VAL A 37 -0.06 -12.22 10.07
N TYR A 38 -1.20 -12.65 10.59
CA TYR A 38 -1.51 -12.54 12.02
C TYR A 38 -0.95 -13.76 12.75
N HIS A 39 -0.14 -13.50 13.78
CA HIS A 39 0.48 -14.53 14.60
C HIS A 39 0.00 -14.39 16.03
N HIS A 40 -0.63 -15.45 16.56
CA HIS A 40 -1.00 -15.56 17.97
C HIS A 40 0.22 -16.01 18.77
N PHE A 41 0.63 -15.21 19.75
CA PHE A 41 1.82 -15.47 20.57
C PHE A 41 1.53 -15.50 22.08
N ALA A 42 0.43 -14.91 22.54
CA ALA A 42 0.09 -14.84 23.97
C ALA A 42 -1.41 -15.00 24.22
N PRO A 43 -1.93 -16.25 24.25
CA PRO A 43 -1.22 -17.51 24.01
C PRO A 43 -1.13 -17.85 22.51
N GLU A 44 -0.40 -18.92 22.18
CA GLU A 44 -0.43 -19.50 20.83
C GLU A 44 -1.86 -19.86 20.39
N PHE A 45 -2.10 -19.93 19.08
CA PHE A 45 -3.43 -20.24 18.55
C PHE A 45 -3.98 -21.60 19.02
N SER A 46 -3.12 -22.60 19.21
CA SER A 46 -3.46 -23.92 19.77
C SER A 46 -4.08 -23.83 21.17
N GLU A 47 -3.64 -22.84 21.95
CA GLU A 47 -3.98 -22.62 23.34
C GLU A 47 -4.97 -21.44 23.55
N ALA A 48 -5.29 -20.69 22.49
CA ALA A 48 -6.14 -19.51 22.58
C ALA A 48 -7.63 -19.85 22.68
N GLU A 49 -8.31 -19.31 23.69
CA GLU A 49 -9.78 -19.42 23.80
C GLU A 49 -10.52 -18.29 23.05
N SER A 50 -9.81 -17.20 22.73
CA SER A 50 -10.37 -16.05 22.00
C SER A 50 -9.31 -15.31 21.19
N HIS A 51 -9.75 -14.45 20.26
CA HIS A 51 -8.87 -13.55 19.51
C HIS A 51 -8.59 -12.26 20.28
N ASN A 52 -7.79 -12.34 21.34
CA ASN A 52 -7.35 -11.15 22.07
C ASN A 52 -6.35 -10.33 21.23
N PRO A 53 -6.64 -9.06 20.86
CA PRO A 53 -5.70 -8.24 20.10
C PRO A 53 -4.31 -8.13 20.74
N SER A 54 -4.22 -8.09 22.07
CA SER A 54 -2.95 -7.99 22.80
C SER A 54 -2.07 -9.24 22.66
N GLY A 55 -2.66 -10.40 22.36
CA GLY A 55 -1.97 -11.66 22.14
C GLY A 55 -1.69 -12.00 20.68
N ILE A 56 -1.95 -11.05 19.74
CA ILE A 56 -1.78 -11.25 18.30
C ILE A 56 -0.88 -10.16 17.75
N VAL A 57 0.14 -10.50 16.96
CA VAL A 57 1.07 -9.56 16.33
C VAL A 57 1.10 -9.75 14.82
N LEU A 58 1.51 -8.72 14.08
CA LEU A 58 1.79 -8.83 12.65
C LEU A 58 3.21 -9.30 12.42
N LEU A 59 3.39 -10.37 11.65
CA LEU A 59 4.70 -10.86 11.19
C LEU A 59 4.68 -11.05 9.68
N CYS A 60 5.79 -10.82 8.99
CA CYS A 60 5.90 -11.24 7.60
C CYS A 60 6.08 -12.77 7.52
N PRO A 61 5.81 -13.40 6.37
CA PRO A 61 6.03 -14.84 6.19
C PRO A 61 7.46 -15.30 6.54
N GLY A 62 8.46 -14.43 6.33
CA GLY A 62 9.85 -14.70 6.73
C GLY A 62 10.00 -14.82 8.25
N CYS A 63 9.70 -13.75 8.99
CA CYS A 63 9.80 -13.76 10.45
C CYS A 63 8.89 -14.82 11.10
N HIS A 64 7.71 -15.09 10.53
CA HIS A 64 6.87 -16.20 11.00
C HIS A 64 7.58 -17.56 10.82
N GLY A 65 8.15 -17.82 9.65
CA GLY A 65 8.89 -19.05 9.40
C GLY A 65 10.18 -19.18 10.22
N ASP A 66 10.77 -18.06 10.66
CA ASP A 66 11.93 -18.07 11.56
C ASP A 66 11.55 -18.52 12.97
N ILE A 67 10.33 -18.22 13.44
CA ILE A 67 9.80 -18.77 14.71
C ILE A 67 9.66 -20.29 14.60
N ASP A 68 9.03 -20.77 13.52
CA ASP A 68 8.80 -22.21 13.29
C ASP A 68 10.13 -23.02 13.27
N LYS A 69 11.25 -22.37 12.95
CA LYS A 69 12.60 -22.96 12.91
C LYS A 69 13.42 -22.70 14.18
N GLY A 70 12.90 -21.96 15.15
CA GLY A 70 13.64 -21.54 16.35
C GLY A 70 14.75 -20.52 16.08
N LEU A 71 14.72 -19.83 14.93
CA LEU A 71 15.66 -18.76 14.55
C LEU A 71 15.23 -17.38 15.07
N LEU A 72 13.97 -17.23 15.46
CA LEU A 72 13.43 -16.05 16.11
C LEU A 72 12.78 -16.45 17.45
N SER A 73 13.25 -15.87 18.55
CA SER A 73 12.75 -16.21 19.88
C SER A 73 11.39 -15.57 20.18
N GLU A 74 10.59 -16.22 21.03
CA GLU A 74 9.36 -15.64 21.56
C GLU A 74 9.61 -14.31 22.29
N GLU A 75 10.73 -14.17 22.99
CA GLU A 75 11.15 -12.92 23.64
C GLU A 75 11.27 -11.77 22.62
N THR A 76 11.83 -12.05 21.44
CA THR A 76 11.95 -11.06 20.36
C THR A 76 10.58 -10.66 19.82
N VAL A 77 9.66 -11.64 19.69
CA VAL A 77 8.28 -11.40 19.26
C VAL A 77 7.52 -10.55 20.28
N ASN A 78 7.62 -10.90 21.57
CA ASN A 78 7.04 -10.17 22.69
C ASN A 78 7.54 -8.73 22.74
N HIS A 79 8.86 -8.52 22.63
CA HIS A 79 9.45 -7.20 22.56
C HIS A 79 8.91 -6.41 21.36
N SER A 80 8.90 -7.02 20.18
CA SER A 80 8.40 -6.38 18.95
C SER A 80 6.90 -6.08 19.00
N ALA A 81 6.10 -6.85 19.74
CA ALA A 81 4.68 -6.56 19.94
C ALA A 81 4.45 -5.27 20.76
N LEU A 82 5.36 -4.96 21.69
CA LEU A 82 5.38 -3.73 22.50
C LEU A 82 6.07 -2.56 21.77
N HIS A 83 7.09 -2.87 20.97
CA HIS A 83 7.89 -1.91 20.20
C HIS A 83 7.91 -2.29 18.70
N PRO A 84 6.78 -2.14 17.98
CA PRO A 84 6.72 -2.56 16.60
C PRO A 84 7.61 -1.70 15.70
N LYS A 85 8.44 -2.34 14.88
CA LYS A 85 9.37 -1.67 13.98
C LYS A 85 8.72 -0.61 13.11
N CYS A 86 7.53 -0.89 12.55
CA CYS A 86 6.81 0.06 11.70
C CYS A 86 6.28 1.29 12.47
N GLN A 87 6.08 1.19 13.78
CA GLN A 87 5.74 2.35 14.60
C GLN A 87 6.95 3.24 14.84
N GLU A 88 8.08 2.64 15.16
CA GLU A 88 9.33 3.35 15.38
C GLU A 88 9.83 4.05 14.11
N SER A 89 9.75 3.39 12.96
CA SER A 89 10.15 3.96 11.67
C SER A 89 9.09 4.91 11.06
N GLY A 90 7.83 4.81 11.50
CA GLY A 90 6.69 5.49 10.88
C GLY A 90 6.24 4.89 9.55
N GLU A 91 6.78 3.74 9.14
CA GLU A 91 6.55 3.16 7.81
C GLU A 91 6.76 1.65 7.71
N ALA A 92 5.99 1.02 6.80
CA ALA A 92 6.15 -0.36 6.39
C ALA A 92 6.58 -0.45 4.92
N LYS A 93 7.47 -1.39 4.56
CA LYS A 93 8.12 -1.42 3.24
C LYS A 93 7.93 -2.72 2.47
N LYS A 94 7.92 -2.64 1.14
CA LYS A 94 7.92 -3.81 0.26
C LYS A 94 8.61 -3.50 -1.07
N SER A 95 9.62 -4.27 -1.42
CA SER A 95 10.21 -4.25 -2.75
C SER A 95 9.26 -4.84 -3.80
N LEU A 96 9.11 -4.16 -4.92
CA LEU A 96 8.29 -4.52 -6.06
C LEU A 96 9.19 -5.05 -7.19
N PRO A 97 9.18 -6.36 -7.48
CA PRO A 97 9.95 -6.88 -8.61
C PRO A 97 9.31 -6.44 -9.94
N LEU A 98 9.96 -5.50 -10.64
CA LEU A 98 9.56 -5.03 -11.96
C LEU A 98 10.44 -5.62 -13.06
N ASN A 99 9.96 -5.51 -14.28
CA ASN A 99 10.67 -5.94 -15.48
C ASN A 99 11.56 -4.83 -16.06
N PRO A 100 12.62 -5.17 -16.82
CA PRO A 100 13.42 -4.19 -17.54
C PRO A 100 12.63 -3.42 -18.61
N GLU A 101 11.66 -4.07 -19.27
CA GLU A 101 10.91 -3.49 -20.40
C GLU A 101 9.86 -2.45 -19.99
N GLY A 102 9.69 -2.21 -18.68
CA GLY A 102 8.75 -1.25 -18.11
C GLY A 102 7.51 -1.90 -17.50
N ILE A 103 6.53 -1.05 -17.20
CA ILE A 103 5.30 -1.42 -16.52
C ILE A 103 4.11 -0.68 -17.15
N ILE A 104 2.95 -1.33 -17.16
CA ILE A 104 1.68 -0.71 -17.47
C ILE A 104 1.14 -0.08 -16.19
N ILE A 105 0.86 1.22 -16.22
CA ILE A 105 0.20 1.92 -15.12
C ILE A 105 -1.25 2.16 -15.53
N LYS A 106 -2.20 1.59 -14.78
CA LYS A 106 -3.62 1.89 -14.95
C LYS A 106 -4.10 2.84 -13.87
N LEU A 107 -4.82 3.89 -14.27
CA LEU A 107 -5.54 4.82 -13.40
C LEU A 107 -7.02 4.74 -13.77
N GLY A 108 -7.78 3.95 -13.03
CA GLY A 108 -9.16 3.62 -13.38
C GLY A 108 -9.20 2.83 -14.69
N GLY A 109 -9.94 3.33 -15.69
CA GLY A 109 -10.02 2.82 -17.06
C GLY A 109 -8.92 3.36 -17.98
N ASN A 110 -8.12 4.33 -17.51
CA ASN A 110 -7.02 4.89 -18.30
C ASN A 110 -5.76 4.03 -18.14
N ALA A 111 -4.98 3.89 -19.21
CA ALA A 111 -3.74 3.14 -19.22
C ALA A 111 -2.59 4.00 -19.75
N ILE A 112 -1.45 3.93 -19.07
CA ILE A 112 -0.21 4.56 -19.48
C ILE A 112 0.85 3.46 -19.61
N ILE A 113 1.50 3.39 -20.76
CA ILE A 113 2.39 2.29 -21.15
C ILE A 113 3.72 2.87 -21.63
N GLY A 114 4.84 2.31 -21.18
CA GLY A 114 6.18 2.57 -21.70
C GLY A 114 7.17 3.15 -20.68
N ILE A 115 8.26 3.71 -21.21
CA ILE A 115 9.35 4.37 -20.48
C ILE A 115 9.86 5.55 -21.36
N PRO A 116 10.12 6.75 -20.80
CA PRO A 116 9.71 7.18 -19.47
C PRO A 116 8.21 7.51 -19.45
N ILE A 117 7.54 7.15 -18.36
CA ILE A 117 6.22 7.69 -18.04
C ILE A 117 6.44 8.81 -17.03
N ILE A 118 5.84 9.99 -17.22
CA ILE A 118 5.94 11.10 -16.26
C ILE A 118 4.57 11.74 -16.10
N PHE A 119 4.06 11.72 -14.87
CA PHE A 119 2.90 12.50 -14.44
C PHE A 119 3.38 13.61 -13.51
N ARG A 120 3.15 14.86 -13.92
CA ARG A 120 3.63 16.06 -13.21
C ARG A 120 2.47 16.97 -12.84
N ILE A 121 2.47 17.46 -11.61
CA ILE A 121 1.54 18.47 -11.11
C ILE A 121 2.37 19.60 -10.48
N PHE A 122 2.20 20.85 -10.96
CA PHE A 122 2.96 22.03 -10.52
C PHE A 122 4.47 21.83 -10.42
N GLY A 123 5.07 21.31 -11.49
CA GLY A 123 6.52 21.10 -11.50
C GLY A 123 7.00 19.88 -10.70
N ARG A 124 6.18 19.22 -9.86
CA ARG A 124 6.57 18.00 -9.13
C ARG A 124 6.13 16.75 -9.91
N ILE A 125 7.08 15.85 -10.13
CA ILE A 125 6.78 14.51 -10.66
C ILE A 125 6.11 13.72 -9.54
N LEU A 126 4.84 13.34 -9.75
CA LEU A 126 4.08 12.53 -8.80
C LEU A 126 4.12 11.04 -9.15
N LEU A 127 4.31 10.70 -10.43
CA LEU A 127 4.46 9.32 -10.86
C LEU A 127 5.45 9.29 -12.02
N LYS A 128 6.43 8.41 -11.95
CA LYS A 128 7.36 8.16 -13.06
C LYS A 128 7.81 6.72 -13.14
N VAL A 129 8.20 6.33 -14.35
CA VAL A 129 8.94 5.10 -14.63
C VAL A 129 10.21 5.49 -15.35
N ASP A 130 11.35 5.19 -14.77
CA ASP A 130 12.66 5.36 -15.41
C ASP A 130 13.16 4.02 -15.98
N ALA A 131 14.05 4.10 -16.96
CA ALA A 131 14.79 2.95 -17.48
C ALA A 131 15.60 2.27 -16.36
N PRO A 132 15.97 0.98 -16.52
CA PRO A 132 16.90 0.29 -15.64
C PRO A 132 18.21 1.03 -15.34
N GLU A 133 18.89 0.73 -14.22
CA GLU A 133 20.26 1.23 -13.95
C GLU A 133 21.32 0.49 -14.77
N SER A 134 21.03 -0.76 -15.12
CA SER A 134 21.86 -1.67 -15.91
C SER A 134 21.00 -2.38 -16.95
N GLU A 135 21.58 -2.88 -18.04
CA GLU A 135 20.84 -3.58 -19.12
C GLU A 135 19.90 -4.67 -18.60
N ASP A 136 20.35 -5.46 -17.62
CA ASP A 136 19.56 -6.56 -17.04
C ASP A 136 18.76 -6.14 -15.78
N GLY A 137 18.78 -4.85 -15.43
CA GLY A 137 18.14 -4.33 -14.23
C GLY A 137 16.62 -4.12 -14.39
N PRO A 138 15.86 -4.03 -13.29
CA PRO A 138 14.44 -3.68 -13.38
C PRO A 138 14.28 -2.19 -13.75
N SER A 139 13.21 -1.86 -14.49
CA SER A 139 12.75 -0.48 -14.62
C SER A 139 12.42 0.09 -13.24
N ARG A 140 12.53 1.42 -13.06
CA ARG A 140 12.38 2.06 -11.75
C ARG A 140 11.09 2.87 -11.66
N LEU A 141 10.12 2.38 -10.90
CA LEU A 141 8.88 3.07 -10.56
C LEU A 141 9.10 4.00 -9.36
N THR A 142 8.66 5.25 -9.49
CA THR A 142 8.55 6.20 -8.38
C THR A 142 7.18 6.85 -8.40
N GLY A 143 6.48 6.89 -7.26
CA GLY A 143 5.14 7.43 -7.13
C GLY A 143 4.89 8.06 -5.76
N TYR A 144 4.15 9.16 -5.70
CA TYR A 144 3.80 9.85 -4.46
C TYR A 144 2.28 9.99 -4.37
N PHE A 145 1.68 9.34 -3.38
CA PHE A 145 0.24 9.35 -3.16
C PHE A 145 -0.10 9.92 -1.79
N TYR A 146 -0.98 10.91 -1.81
CA TYR A 146 -1.40 11.67 -0.64
C TYR A 146 -2.83 11.32 -0.31
N ASP A 147 -3.25 11.62 0.91
CA ASP A 147 -4.66 11.57 1.25
C ASP A 147 -5.39 12.86 0.86
N ASN A 148 -6.66 12.95 1.23
CA ASN A 148 -7.50 14.13 1.01
C ASN A 148 -7.17 15.33 1.92
N LYS A 149 -6.17 15.20 2.79
CA LYS A 149 -5.63 16.24 3.68
C LYS A 149 -4.16 16.53 3.39
N GLU A 150 -3.68 16.13 2.21
CA GLU A 150 -2.30 16.34 1.74
C GLU A 150 -1.22 15.64 2.60
N LYS A 151 -1.58 14.62 3.37
CA LYS A 151 -0.61 13.77 4.06
C LYS A 151 -0.13 12.65 3.14
N GLU A 152 1.17 12.43 3.06
CA GLU A 152 1.75 11.30 2.35
C GLU A 152 1.29 9.99 2.99
N THR A 153 0.73 9.07 2.21
CA THR A 153 0.20 7.79 2.70
C THR A 153 0.89 6.59 2.07
N CYS A 154 1.20 6.70 0.77
CA CYS A 154 1.83 5.65 -0.01
C CYS A 154 2.87 6.30 -0.92
N ILE A 155 4.09 5.80 -0.85
CA ILE A 155 5.20 6.28 -1.65
C ILE A 155 5.84 5.06 -2.30
N ILE A 156 6.23 5.19 -3.56
CA ILE A 156 7.08 4.22 -4.23
C ILE A 156 8.34 4.99 -4.62
N ILE A 157 9.52 4.51 -4.22
CA ILE A 157 10.80 5.11 -4.62
C ILE A 157 11.66 4.00 -5.19
N ASN A 158 12.01 4.08 -6.47
CA ASN A 158 12.84 3.08 -7.15
C ASN A 158 12.40 1.62 -6.84
N ASN A 159 11.11 1.34 -7.04
CA ASN A 159 10.47 0.03 -6.77
C ASN A 159 10.33 -0.36 -5.30
N GLU A 160 10.66 0.50 -4.36
CA GLU A 160 10.38 0.28 -2.95
C GLU A 160 9.05 0.95 -2.58
N LEU A 161 8.01 0.15 -2.32
CA LEU A 161 6.75 0.61 -1.76
C LEU A 161 6.93 0.90 -0.27
N ILE A 162 6.48 2.07 0.15
CA ILE A 162 6.54 2.59 1.51
C ILE A 162 5.11 3.02 1.89
N LEU A 163 4.55 2.37 2.91
CA LEU A 163 3.25 2.70 3.48
C LEU A 163 3.45 3.42 4.79
N LYS A 164 2.96 4.66 4.89
CA LYS A 164 3.06 5.47 6.12
C LYS A 164 2.04 5.00 7.15
N ASN A 165 2.41 5.05 8.43
CA ASN A 165 1.53 4.62 9.53
C ASN A 165 0.50 5.68 9.98
N ASN A 166 0.31 6.75 9.20
CA ASN A 166 -0.57 7.87 9.52
C ASN A 166 -2.03 7.67 9.04
N ALA A 167 -2.33 6.56 8.37
CA ALA A 167 -3.66 6.21 7.91
C ALA A 167 -4.54 5.67 9.06
N TRP A 168 -5.86 5.73 8.88
CA TRP A 168 -6.79 5.10 9.83
C TRP A 168 -6.72 3.57 9.73
N ASP A 169 -6.64 3.03 8.51
CA ASP A 169 -6.41 1.60 8.31
C ASP A 169 -5.73 1.33 6.97
N ILE A 170 -4.84 0.34 6.96
CA ILE A 170 -4.17 -0.15 5.75
C ILE A 170 -4.34 -1.66 5.72
N THR A 171 -4.83 -2.18 4.60
CA THR A 171 -5.09 -3.61 4.44
C THR A 171 -4.49 -4.14 3.16
N TRP A 172 -3.90 -5.33 3.24
CA TRP A 172 -3.58 -6.16 2.09
C TRP A 172 -4.60 -7.29 1.95
N VAL A 173 -5.17 -7.43 0.76
CA VAL A 173 -5.99 -8.58 0.37
C VAL A 173 -5.44 -9.13 -0.93
N SER A 174 -4.78 -10.28 -0.87
CA SER A 174 -4.00 -10.81 -2.00
C SER A 174 -2.97 -9.75 -2.48
N ASN A 175 -3.02 -9.36 -3.75
CA ASN A 175 -2.16 -8.35 -4.35
C ASN A 175 -2.75 -6.93 -4.32
N LYS A 176 -3.81 -6.69 -3.53
CA LYS A 176 -4.49 -5.40 -3.42
C LYS A 176 -4.17 -4.72 -2.11
N VAL A 177 -3.65 -3.50 -2.18
CA VAL A 177 -3.50 -2.61 -1.04
C VAL A 177 -4.67 -1.62 -1.00
N MET A 178 -5.20 -1.39 0.19
CA MET A 178 -6.23 -0.37 0.43
C MET A 178 -5.85 0.47 1.65
N ILE A 179 -5.91 1.78 1.48
CA ILE A 179 -5.67 2.78 2.52
C ILE A 179 -6.96 3.55 2.77
N ARG A 180 -7.33 3.66 4.04
CA ARG A 180 -8.52 4.36 4.50
C ARG A 180 -8.14 5.45 5.49
N ASN A 181 -8.81 6.58 5.39
CA ASN A 181 -8.68 7.69 6.34
C ASN A 181 -9.76 7.67 7.44
N GLU A 182 -10.88 7.02 7.17
CA GLU A 182 -11.97 6.82 8.12
C GLU A 182 -12.73 5.54 7.74
N CYS A 183 -13.68 5.14 8.58
CA CYS A 183 -14.56 4.00 8.28
C CYS A 183 -15.20 4.16 6.90
N LYS A 184 -14.99 3.16 6.03
CA LYS A 184 -15.47 3.10 4.63
C LYS A 184 -14.94 4.20 3.68
N LYS A 185 -14.09 5.13 4.13
CA LYS A 185 -13.50 6.18 3.28
C LYS A 185 -12.13 5.75 2.75
N ILE A 186 -12.13 5.20 1.54
CA ILE A 186 -10.92 4.79 0.81
C ILE A 186 -10.29 6.01 0.14
N VAL A 187 -9.01 6.25 0.39
CA VAL A 187 -8.22 7.33 -0.24
C VAL A 187 -7.25 6.81 -1.30
N PHE A 188 -6.83 5.56 -1.17
CA PHE A 188 -5.97 4.89 -2.13
C PHE A 188 -6.30 3.41 -2.16
N GLN A 189 -6.48 2.86 -3.35
CA GLN A 189 -6.65 1.43 -3.59
C GLN A 189 -5.94 1.07 -4.88
N ALA A 190 -5.01 0.15 -4.78
CA ALA A 190 -4.26 -0.32 -5.93
C ALA A 190 -4.04 -1.82 -5.90
N GLN A 191 -3.96 -2.41 -7.09
CA GLN A 191 -3.65 -3.81 -7.31
C GLN A 191 -2.35 -3.95 -8.07
N PHE A 192 -1.48 -4.83 -7.58
CA PHE A 192 -0.18 -5.11 -8.15
C PHE A 192 -0.21 -6.44 -8.89
N HIS A 193 -0.23 -6.40 -10.22
CA HIS A 193 -0.10 -7.57 -11.08
C HIS A 193 1.32 -7.59 -11.65
N LEU A 194 2.28 -7.79 -10.75
CA LEU A 194 3.70 -7.73 -11.07
C LEU A 194 4.13 -8.90 -11.96
N PRO A 195 5.15 -8.71 -12.80
CA PRO A 195 5.96 -7.49 -12.95
C PRO A 195 5.36 -6.44 -13.90
N LYS A 196 4.18 -6.70 -14.49
CA LYS A 196 3.72 -5.98 -15.69
C LYS A 196 2.73 -4.85 -15.44
N LEU A 197 1.96 -4.88 -14.35
CA LEU A 197 0.84 -3.97 -14.18
C LEU A 197 0.74 -3.45 -12.74
N PHE A 198 0.65 -2.13 -12.63
CA PHE A 198 0.24 -1.41 -11.43
C PHE A 198 -1.08 -0.69 -11.69
N HIS A 199 -2.16 -1.15 -11.06
CA HIS A 199 -3.50 -0.63 -11.30
C HIS A 199 -4.02 0.11 -10.08
N ILE A 200 -4.15 1.44 -10.19
CA ILE A 200 -4.82 2.28 -9.22
C ILE A 200 -6.31 2.27 -9.55
N GLU A 201 -7.09 1.54 -8.75
CA GLU A 201 -8.54 1.37 -8.93
C GLU A 201 -9.33 2.50 -8.26
N ARG A 202 -8.83 3.02 -7.14
CA ARG A 202 -9.39 4.20 -6.48
C ARG A 202 -8.30 5.11 -5.96
N LEU A 203 -8.54 6.40 -6.10
CA LEU A 203 -7.68 7.45 -5.59
C LEU A 203 -8.57 8.62 -5.17
N ASN A 204 -8.24 9.25 -4.05
CA ASN A 204 -8.78 10.53 -3.66
C ASN A 204 -7.69 11.27 -2.88
N MET A 205 -6.85 11.97 -3.63
CA MET A 205 -5.68 12.65 -3.10
C MET A 205 -5.77 14.15 -3.34
N VAL A 206 -5.19 14.92 -2.42
CA VAL A 206 -4.98 16.36 -2.57
C VAL A 206 -3.48 16.64 -2.57
N TYR A 207 -3.03 17.46 -3.51
CA TYR A 207 -1.66 17.96 -3.57
C TYR A 207 -1.66 19.42 -3.99
N LYS A 208 -1.12 20.32 -3.15
CA LYS A 208 -1.15 21.79 -3.33
C LYS A 208 -2.55 22.31 -3.67
N GLY A 209 -3.56 21.78 -2.98
CA GLY A 209 -4.97 22.12 -3.17
C GLY A 209 -5.65 21.51 -4.41
N TRP A 210 -4.91 20.86 -5.31
CA TRP A 210 -5.50 20.12 -6.42
C TRP A 210 -5.97 18.77 -5.95
N ARG A 211 -7.23 18.45 -6.24
CA ARG A 211 -7.79 17.14 -5.93
C ARG A 211 -7.79 16.27 -7.17
N THR A 212 -7.26 15.07 -7.05
CA THR A 212 -7.30 14.03 -8.09
C THR A 212 -8.09 12.84 -7.57
N THR A 213 -9.11 12.43 -8.32
CA THR A 213 -9.90 11.23 -8.00
C THR A 213 -9.83 10.20 -9.10
N VAL A 214 -9.84 8.93 -8.72
CA VAL A 214 -10.13 7.79 -9.59
C VAL A 214 -11.35 7.10 -8.99
N ASP A 215 -12.45 7.10 -9.75
CA ASP A 215 -13.74 6.58 -9.32
C ASP A 215 -13.93 5.13 -9.80
N ASN A 216 -14.94 4.43 -9.24
CA ASN A 216 -15.23 3.03 -9.58
C ASN A 216 -15.62 2.79 -11.04
N ASP A 217 -16.15 3.82 -11.71
CA ASP A 217 -16.50 3.78 -13.12
C ASP A 217 -15.27 3.83 -14.03
N GLY A 218 -14.06 3.92 -13.45
CA GLY A 218 -12.80 4.02 -14.16
C GLY A 218 -12.43 5.46 -14.55
N THR A 219 -13.24 6.45 -14.20
CA THR A 219 -12.97 7.84 -14.56
C THR A 219 -11.91 8.44 -13.64
N THR A 220 -10.94 9.13 -14.23
CA THR A 220 -9.97 9.95 -13.51
C THR A 220 -10.37 11.41 -13.62
N LYS A 221 -10.57 12.11 -12.50
CA LYS A 221 -11.00 13.51 -12.46
C LYS A 221 -9.99 14.36 -11.71
N MET A 222 -9.83 15.60 -12.14
CA MET A 222 -9.01 16.60 -11.48
C MET A 222 -9.86 17.85 -11.20
N TYR A 223 -9.71 18.44 -10.02
CA TYR A 223 -10.50 19.59 -9.56
C TYR A 223 -9.62 20.77 -9.15
N LEU A 224 -10.12 21.97 -9.40
CA LEU A 224 -9.41 23.23 -9.12
C LEU A 224 -9.39 23.57 -7.61
N PRO A 225 -8.27 24.09 -7.07
CA PRO A 225 -8.14 24.48 -5.66
C PRO A 225 -8.94 25.71 -5.22
N TRP A 226 -9.09 26.69 -6.10
CA TRP A 226 -9.43 28.07 -5.72
C TRP A 226 -10.90 28.43 -5.89
N ILE A 227 -11.75 27.45 -6.25
CA ILE A 227 -13.18 27.67 -6.38
C ILE A 227 -13.90 26.79 -5.35
N PRO A 228 -14.67 27.36 -4.40
CA PRO A 228 -15.44 26.59 -3.44
C PRO A 228 -16.42 25.64 -4.13
N GLY A 229 -16.47 24.37 -3.70
CA GLY A 229 -17.17 23.28 -4.39
C GLY A 229 -16.26 22.59 -5.40
N ASP A 230 -16.38 21.27 -5.58
CA ASP A 230 -15.52 20.46 -6.46
C ASP A 230 -15.64 20.88 -7.94
N HIS A 231 -14.98 21.98 -8.32
CA HIS A 231 -14.99 22.51 -9.68
C HIS A 231 -14.11 21.64 -10.56
N LEU A 232 -14.76 20.80 -11.36
CA LEU A 232 -14.12 19.88 -12.28
C LEU A 232 -13.29 20.66 -13.30
N TRP A 233 -11.98 20.43 -13.30
CA TRP A 233 -11.07 20.98 -14.28
C TRP A 233 -10.99 20.08 -15.52
N HIS A 234 -10.77 18.77 -15.30
CA HIS A 234 -10.62 17.81 -16.38
C HIS A 234 -11.06 16.40 -15.95
N SER A 235 -11.51 15.61 -16.92
CA SER A 235 -11.96 14.23 -16.73
C SER A 235 -11.45 13.35 -17.86
N LEU A 236 -10.77 12.26 -17.52
CA LEU A 236 -10.21 11.27 -18.44
C LEU A 236 -10.97 9.96 -18.28
N ASN A 237 -11.43 9.38 -19.39
CA ASN A 237 -12.10 8.09 -19.38
C ASN A 237 -11.67 7.25 -20.59
N ASN A 238 -11.22 6.02 -20.33
CA ASN A 238 -10.79 5.03 -21.33
C ASN A 238 -9.70 5.53 -22.30
N ILE A 239 -8.77 6.36 -21.79
CA ILE A 239 -7.64 6.85 -22.59
C ILE A 239 -6.46 5.90 -22.44
N THR A 240 -5.87 5.49 -23.56
CA THR A 240 -4.58 4.78 -23.59
C THR A 240 -3.51 5.72 -24.11
N ILE A 241 -2.48 5.93 -23.30
CA ILE A 241 -1.29 6.70 -23.66
C ILE A 241 -0.13 5.72 -23.74
N SER A 242 0.39 5.52 -24.95
CA SER A 242 1.66 4.82 -25.17
C SER A 242 2.75 5.86 -25.39
N GLY A 243 3.70 5.93 -24.47
CA GLY A 243 4.80 6.89 -24.53
C GLY A 243 6.14 6.20 -24.81
N GLY A 244 6.81 6.67 -25.85
CA GLY A 244 8.26 6.82 -25.89
C GLY A 244 8.56 8.32 -25.98
N ASN A 245 9.36 8.85 -25.05
CA ASN A 245 9.79 10.26 -24.93
C ASN A 245 8.75 11.40 -24.83
N GLU A 246 7.44 11.20 -24.96
CA GLU A 246 6.45 12.30 -24.82
C GLU A 246 5.71 12.27 -23.47
N ALA A 247 5.93 13.32 -22.66
CA ALA A 247 5.33 13.49 -21.34
C ALA A 247 3.95 14.17 -21.41
N PHE A 248 2.98 13.67 -20.63
CA PHE A 248 1.71 14.37 -20.44
C PHE A 248 1.93 15.56 -19.50
N ARG A 249 1.75 16.79 -19.99
CA ARG A 249 1.85 18.02 -19.19
C ARG A 249 0.47 18.61 -18.98
N ILE A 250 0.18 18.90 -17.73
CA ILE A 250 -0.93 19.74 -17.30
C ILE A 250 -0.25 20.97 -16.70
N ASP A 251 -0.23 22.06 -17.46
CA ASP A 251 0.31 23.36 -17.04
C ASP A 251 -0.75 24.14 -16.24
#